data_AF-A0A6G0PI26-F1
#
_entry.id   AF-A0A6G0PI26-F1
#
_cell.length_a   1.000
_cell.length_b   1.000
_cell.length_c   1.000
_cell.angle_alpha   90.00
_cell.angle_beta   90.00
_cell.angle_gamma   90.00
#
_symmetry.space_group_name_H-M   'P 1'
#
loop_
_entity.id
_entity.type
_entity.pdbx_description
1 polymer ?
#
loop_
_entity_poly.entity_id
_entity_poly.type
_entity_poly.pdbx_seq_one_letter_code
_entity_poly.pdbx_strand_id
1 'polypeptide(L)'
;MGETVDSLSEKDITNLKIALESNSTSGFDMKRLLDHTWLIVAELRRLNPGISEDDIRVIMSKSNLVLRDITVATSNCMSEGLVAHVLDRVRVLRADLDSWILPALEAVRWRHQLRGRARQLAH
;
A
#
# COMPACT_ATOMS: atom_id res chain seq x y z
N MET A 1 -14.75 10.74 16.56
CA MET A 1 -13.79 9.63 16.40
C MET A 1 -12.41 10.24 16.57
N GLY A 2 -11.68 9.84 17.59
CA GLY A 2 -10.44 10.50 17.99
C GLY A 2 -9.73 9.66 19.03
N GLU A 3 -9.28 8.48 18.60
CA GLU A 3 -8.32 7.71 19.37
C GLU A 3 -6.96 8.36 19.12
N THR A 4 -6.23 8.68 20.19
CA THR A 4 -4.95 9.37 20.08
C THR A 4 -3.95 8.42 19.41
N VAL A 5 -3.00 8.95 18.63
CA VAL A 5 -1.93 8.14 18.04
C VAL A 5 -1.07 7.43 19.09
N ASP A 6 -1.14 7.86 20.36
CA ASP A 6 -0.43 7.26 21.48
C ASP A 6 -1.04 5.92 21.93
N SER A 7 -2.29 5.61 21.54
CA SER A 7 -2.94 4.33 21.87
C SER A 7 -2.74 3.24 20.80
N LEU A 8 -1.94 3.50 19.76
CA LEU A 8 -1.68 2.53 18.71
C LEU A 8 -0.80 1.39 19.21
N SER A 9 -1.14 0.15 18.86
CA SER A 9 -0.27 -0.99 19.12
C SER A 9 0.95 -0.96 18.19
N GLU A 10 2.05 -1.63 18.55
CA GLU A 10 3.22 -1.78 17.66
C GLU A 10 2.85 -2.33 16.28
N LYS A 11 1.85 -3.22 16.23
CA LYS A 11 1.32 -3.77 14.99
C LYS A 11 0.65 -2.70 14.14
N ASP A 12 -0.14 -1.82 14.75
CA ASP A 12 -0.82 -0.74 14.04
C ASP A 12 0.17 0.27 13.49
N ILE A 13 1.20 0.61 14.27
CA ILE A 13 2.31 1.48 13.85
C ILE A 13 3.05 0.85 12.65
N THR A 14 3.33 -0.45 12.70
CA THR A 14 4.00 -1.18 11.62
C THR A 14 3.15 -1.17 10.34
N ASN A 15 1.85 -1.46 10.46
CA ASN A 15 0.94 -1.43 9.31
C ASN A 15 0.84 -0.01 8.72
N LEU A 16 0.81 1.02 9.56
CA LEU A 16 0.77 2.41 9.13
C LEU A 16 2.04 2.79 8.36
N LYS A 17 3.21 2.35 8.84
CA LYS A 17 4.49 2.55 8.15
C LYS A 17 4.51 1.86 6.79
N ILE A 18 4.05 0.60 6.71
CA ILE A 18 3.93 -0.14 5.45
C ILE A 18 3.03 0.62 4.46
N ALA A 19 1.90 1.14 4.94
CA ALA A 19 0.98 1.92 4.10
C ALA A 19 1.63 3.21 3.58
N LEU A 20 2.37 3.94 4.42
CA LEU A 20 3.09 5.17 4.03
C LEU A 20 4.23 4.91 3.05
N GLU A 21 4.92 3.78 3.17
CA GLU A 21 6.01 3.39 2.27
C GLU A 21 5.49 2.70 0.99
N SER A 22 4.21 2.36 0.94
CA SER A 22 3.60 1.79 -0.25
C SER A 22 3.43 2.85 -1.33
N ASN A 23 3.68 2.49 -2.60
CA ASN A 23 3.37 3.34 -3.75
C ASN A 23 1.87 3.26 -4.12
N SER A 24 0.99 3.25 -3.10
CA SER A 24 -0.45 3.08 -3.23
C SER A 24 -1.12 4.38 -3.68
N THR A 25 -2.07 4.31 -4.63
CA THR A 25 -2.90 5.45 -5.05
C THR A 25 -4.29 5.43 -4.41
N SER A 26 -4.62 4.36 -3.68
CA SER A 26 -5.90 4.17 -2.99
C SER A 26 -6.43 5.41 -2.27
N GLY A 27 -5.61 6.07 -1.44
CA GLY A 27 -6.03 7.26 -0.70
C GLY A 27 -6.38 8.45 -1.61
N PHE A 28 -5.63 8.62 -2.71
CA PHE A 28 -5.88 9.64 -3.71
C PHE A 28 -7.17 9.35 -4.49
N ASP A 29 -7.36 8.09 -4.91
CA ASP A 29 -8.57 7.67 -5.63
C ASP A 29 -9.82 7.84 -4.78
N MET A 30 -9.75 7.47 -3.49
CA MET A 30 -10.86 7.67 -2.54
C MET A 30 -11.16 9.15 -2.30
N LYS A 31 -10.14 10.00 -2.16
CA LYS A 31 -10.34 11.45 -2.07
C LYS A 31 -11.07 11.99 -3.30
N ARG A 32 -10.63 11.59 -4.49
CA ARG A 32 -11.24 12.02 -5.75
C ARG A 32 -12.71 11.60 -5.86
N LEU A 33 -13.06 10.40 -5.38
CA LEU A 33 -14.45 9.95 -5.33
C LEU A 33 -15.31 10.80 -4.40
N LEU A 34 -14.80 11.16 -3.22
CA LEU A 34 -15.51 12.05 -2.29
C LEU A 34 -15.74 13.43 -2.90
N ASP A 35 -14.70 14.01 -3.50
CA ASP A 35 -14.79 15.32 -4.17
C ASP A 35 -15.82 15.28 -5.32
N HIS A 36 -15.83 14.21 -6.13
CA HIS A 36 -16.78 14.06 -7.23
C HIS A 36 -18.22 13.82 -6.73
N THR A 37 -18.41 13.02 -5.68
CA THR A 37 -19.72 12.80 -5.04
C THR A 37 -20.30 14.13 -4.56
N TRP A 38 -19.49 14.93 -3.88
CA TRP A 38 -19.90 16.26 -3.39
C TRP A 38 -20.38 17.16 -4.53
N LEU A 39 -19.62 17.24 -5.62
CA LEU A 39 -19.97 18.05 -6.79
C LEU A 39 -21.30 17.61 -7.42
N ILE A 40 -21.53 16.31 -7.57
CA ILE A 40 -22.78 15.78 -8.13
C ILE A 40 -23.97 16.13 -7.22
N VAL A 41 -23.86 15.94 -5.91
CA VAL A 41 -24.92 16.28 -4.96
C VAL A 41 -25.21 17.78 -4.96
N ALA A 42 -24.17 18.62 -5.02
CA ALA A 42 -24.32 20.06 -5.11
C ALA A 42 -25.06 20.48 -6.38
N GLU A 43 -24.73 19.87 -7.53
CA GLU A 43 -25.39 20.17 -8.81
C GLU A 43 -26.85 19.71 -8.82
N LEU A 44 -27.16 18.53 -8.27
CA LEU A 44 -28.54 18.04 -8.15
C LEU A 44 -29.41 19.01 -7.32
N ARG A 45 -28.88 19.51 -6.20
CA ARG A 45 -29.58 20.49 -5.36
C ARG A 45 -29.69 21.86 -6.03
N ARG A 46 -28.71 22.26 -6.85
CA ARG A 46 -28.77 23.50 -7.62
C ARG A 46 -29.88 23.44 -8.69
N LEU A 47 -30.04 22.30 -9.35
CA LEU A 47 -31.06 22.09 -10.39
C LEU A 47 -32.46 21.88 -9.80
N ASN A 48 -32.56 21.19 -8.66
CA ASN A 48 -33.81 20.97 -7.95
C ASN A 48 -33.60 21.19 -6.43
N PRO A 49 -33.83 22.41 -5.92
CA PRO A 49 -33.65 22.72 -4.50
C PRO A 49 -34.52 21.91 -3.55
N GLY A 50 -35.65 21.38 -4.04
CA GLY A 50 -36.58 20.55 -3.26
C GLY A 50 -36.35 19.05 -3.36
N ILE A 51 -35.28 18.60 -4.02
CA ILE A 51 -34.99 17.17 -4.18
C ILE A 51 -34.79 16.49 -2.81
N SER A 52 -35.45 15.34 -2.62
CA SER A 52 -35.28 14.56 -1.40
C SER A 52 -33.91 13.85 -1.39
N GLU A 53 -33.41 13.53 -0.21
CA GLU A 53 -32.18 12.75 -0.12
C GLU A 53 -32.33 11.34 -0.72
N ASP A 54 -33.53 10.75 -0.65
CA ASP A 54 -33.81 9.44 -1.22
C ASP A 54 -33.75 9.47 -2.75
N ASP A 55 -34.28 10.52 -3.37
CA ASP A 55 -34.18 10.71 -4.81
C ASP A 55 -32.72 10.91 -5.24
N ILE A 56 -31.93 11.68 -4.48
CA ILE A 56 -30.48 11.80 -4.71
C ILE A 56 -29.83 10.41 -4.64
N ARG A 57 -30.09 9.63 -3.59
CA ARG A 57 -29.53 8.27 -3.42
C ARG A 57 -29.90 7.37 -4.59
N VAL A 58 -31.14 7.39 -5.05
CA VAL A 58 -31.61 6.62 -6.21
C VAL A 58 -30.90 7.05 -7.49
N ILE A 59 -30.80 8.35 -7.76
CA ILE A 59 -30.07 8.87 -8.93
C ILE A 59 -28.60 8.46 -8.87
N MET A 60 -27.93 8.66 -7.74
CA MET A 60 -26.51 8.31 -7.57
C MET A 60 -26.27 6.81 -7.74
N SER A 61 -27.13 5.94 -7.22
CA SER A 61 -27.01 4.48 -7.34
C SER A 61 -26.95 3.98 -8.79
N LYS A 62 -27.55 4.74 -9.73
CA LYS A 62 -27.58 4.43 -11.16
C LYS A 62 -26.46 5.12 -11.95
N SER A 63 -25.66 5.97 -11.30
CA SER A 63 -24.59 6.73 -11.94
C SER A 63 -23.33 5.90 -12.15
N ASN A 64 -22.49 6.30 -13.10
CA ASN A 64 -21.16 5.72 -13.30
C ASN A 64 -20.24 5.88 -12.06
N LEU A 65 -20.51 6.87 -11.21
CA LEU A 65 -19.77 7.03 -9.96
C LEU A 65 -19.91 5.80 -9.08
N VAL A 66 -21.14 5.31 -8.88
CA VAL A 66 -21.42 4.13 -8.05
C VAL A 66 -21.14 2.84 -8.82
N LEU A 67 -21.60 2.73 -10.06
CA LEU A 67 -21.53 1.47 -10.81
C LEU A 67 -20.11 1.13 -11.26
N ARG A 68 -19.24 2.13 -11.45
CA ARG A 68 -17.89 1.94 -11.99
C ARG A 68 -16.80 2.53 -11.12
N ASP A 69 -16.84 3.83 -10.86
CA ASP A 69 -15.67 4.53 -10.30
C ASP A 69 -15.39 4.11 -8.84
N ILE A 70 -16.45 3.97 -8.02
CA ILE A 70 -16.35 3.43 -6.66
C ILE A 70 -15.82 1.99 -6.68
N THR A 71 -16.34 1.14 -7.59
CA THR A 71 -15.90 -0.26 -7.72
C THR A 71 -14.42 -0.35 -8.08
N VAL A 72 -13.96 0.45 -9.04
CA VAL A 72 -12.55 0.46 -9.48
C VAL A 72 -11.64 0.93 -8.35
N ALA A 73 -11.93 2.08 -7.72
CA ALA A 73 -11.08 2.60 -6.64
C ALA A 73 -11.01 1.63 -5.46
N THR A 74 -12.14 1.01 -5.10
CA THR A 74 -12.21 0.06 -3.98
C THR A 74 -11.44 -1.23 -4.30
N SER A 75 -11.55 -1.75 -5.53
CA SER A 75 -10.79 -2.91 -5.97
C SER A 75 -9.28 -2.65 -5.98
N ASN A 76 -8.87 -1.46 -6.43
CA ASN A 76 -7.47 -1.04 -6.40
C ASN A 76 -6.95 -0.96 -4.97
N CYS A 77 -7.71 -0.35 -4.06
CA CYS A 77 -7.38 -0.28 -2.64
C CYS A 77 -7.10 -1.66 -2.02
N MET A 78 -7.99 -2.63 -2.26
CA MET A 78 -7.82 -3.99 -1.76
C MET A 78 -6.58 -4.67 -2.37
N SER A 79 -6.38 -4.51 -3.68
CA SER A 79 -5.27 -5.12 -4.41
C SER A 79 -3.93 -4.54 -3.96
N GLU A 80 -3.83 -3.22 -3.83
CA GLU A 80 -2.64 -2.51 -3.36
C GLU A 80 -2.30 -2.88 -1.91
N GLY A 81 -3.30 -2.98 -1.04
CA GLY A 81 -3.10 -3.41 0.35
C GLY A 81 -2.53 -4.82 0.45
N LEU A 82 -3.04 -5.75 -0.36
CA LEU A 82 -2.51 -7.11 -0.43
C LEU A 82 -1.07 -7.14 -0.94
N VAL A 83 -0.79 -6.39 -2.01
CA VAL A 83 0.56 -6.29 -2.59
C VAL A 83 1.53 -5.69 -1.57
N ALA A 84 1.16 -4.62 -0.87
CA ALA A 84 2.00 -3.99 0.15
C ALA A 84 2.37 -4.97 1.26
N HIS A 85 1.39 -5.74 1.76
CA HIS A 85 1.62 -6.74 2.81
C HIS A 85 2.50 -7.91 2.34
N VAL A 86 2.34 -8.38 1.10
CA VAL A 86 3.20 -9.44 0.54
C VAL A 86 4.62 -8.91 0.31
N LEU A 87 4.76 -7.70 -0.23
CA LEU A 87 6.07 -7.08 -0.45
C LEU A 87 6.84 -6.86 0.85
N ASP A 88 6.16 -6.46 1.93
CA ASP A 88 6.76 -6.34 3.25
C ASP A 88 7.35 -7.68 3.73
N ARG A 89 6.58 -8.77 3.63
CA ARG A 89 7.08 -10.12 3.98
C ARG A 89 8.26 -10.55 3.13
N VAL A 90 8.24 -10.25 1.83
CA VAL A 90 9.37 -10.53 0.93
C VAL A 90 10.59 -9.69 1.30
N ARG A 91 10.41 -8.44 1.72
CA ARG A 91 11.52 -7.57 2.18
C ARG A 91 12.15 -8.11 3.47
N VAL A 92 11.35 -8.57 4.42
CA VAL A 92 11.84 -9.22 5.65
C VAL A 92 12.64 -10.47 5.29
N LEU A 93 12.08 -11.36 4.46
CA LEU A 93 12.77 -12.56 4.01
C LEU A 93 14.07 -12.25 3.26
N ARG A 94 14.08 -11.20 2.43
CA ARG A 94 15.31 -10.75 1.74
C ARG A 94 16.34 -10.24 2.74
N ALA A 95 15.94 -9.42 3.72
CA ALA A 95 16.86 -8.90 4.73
C ALA A 95 17.47 -10.03 5.58
N ASP A 96 16.66 -11.02 5.96
CA ASP A 96 17.15 -12.23 6.64
C ASP A 96 18.12 -12.99 5.72
N LEU A 97 17.77 -13.18 4.46
CA LEU A 97 18.65 -13.86 3.50
C LEU A 97 20.00 -13.12 3.36
N ASP A 98 19.98 -11.81 3.22
CA ASP A 98 21.18 -10.98 3.10
C ASP A 98 22.03 -11.04 4.38
N SER A 99 21.41 -11.09 5.56
CA SER A 99 22.10 -11.21 6.85
C SER A 99 22.91 -12.50 6.97
N TRP A 100 22.43 -13.61 6.40
CA TRP A 100 23.10 -14.92 6.52
C TRP A 100 23.99 -15.26 5.32
N ILE A 101 23.57 -14.91 4.10
CA ILE A 101 24.26 -15.33 2.88
C ILE A 101 25.47 -14.46 2.58
N LEU A 102 25.40 -13.13 2.72
CA LEU A 102 26.54 -12.27 2.42
C LEU A 102 27.78 -12.65 3.23
N PRO A 103 27.71 -12.80 4.57
CA PRO A 103 28.86 -13.19 5.37
C PRO A 103 29.40 -14.58 5.00
N ALA A 104 28.52 -15.52 4.67
CA ALA A 104 28.91 -16.86 4.24
C ALA A 104 29.67 -16.83 2.90
N LEU A 105 29.21 -16.03 1.94
CA LEU A 105 29.89 -15.84 0.66
C LEU A 105 31.25 -15.16 0.84
N GLU A 106 31.35 -14.17 1.72
CA GLU A 106 32.63 -13.53 2.03
C GLU A 106 33.62 -14.50 2.69
N ALA A 107 33.16 -15.36 3.61
CA ALA A 107 33.98 -16.39 4.21
C ALA A 107 34.49 -17.41 3.17
N VAL A 108 33.66 -17.78 2.19
CA VAL A 108 34.07 -18.64 1.07
C VAL A 108 35.10 -17.95 0.18
N ARG A 109 34.87 -16.66 -0.17
CA ARG A 109 35.81 -15.84 -0.93
C ARG A 109 37.18 -15.79 -0.25
N TRP A 110 37.21 -15.50 1.06
CA TRP A 110 38.43 -15.48 1.85
C TRP A 110 39.16 -16.83 1.87
N ARG A 111 38.43 -17.94 2.07
CA ARG A 111 39.03 -19.28 2.01
C ARG A 111 39.66 -19.60 0.66
N HIS A 112 39.04 -19.16 -0.44
CA HIS A 112 39.60 -19.35 -1.78
C HIS A 112 40.90 -18.55 -1.99
N GLN A 113 40.92 -17.30 -1.52
CA GLN A 113 42.10 -16.43 -1.63
C GLN A 113 43.30 -16.95 -0.81
N LEU A 114 43.06 -17.41 0.42
CA LEU A 114 44.09 -18.04 1.26
C LEU A 114 44.66 -19.31 0.61
N ARG A 115 43.81 -20.17 0.04
CA ARG A 115 44.26 -21.35 -0.74
C ARG A 115 45.07 -20.97 -1.98
N GLY A 116 44.76 -19.85 -2.64
CA GLY A 116 45.55 -19.32 -3.75
C GLY A 116 46.96 -18.92 -3.33
N ARG A 117 47.07 -18.12 -2.26
CA ARG A 117 48.37 -17.67 -1.73
C ARG A 117 49.22 -18.82 -1.18
N ALA A 118 48.62 -19.80 -0.52
CA ALA A 118 49.31 -20.99 -0.04
C ALA A 118 49.94 -21.81 -1.19
N ARG A 119 49.27 -21.89 -2.35
CA ARG A 119 49.81 -22.56 -3.55
C ARG A 119 50.97 -21.81 -4.20
N GLN A 120 50.96 -20.48 -4.16
CA GLN A 120 52.06 -19.66 -4.72
C GLN A 120 53.33 -19.71 -3.87
N LEU A 121 53.21 -19.95 -2.56
CA LEU A 121 54.36 -20.09 -1.65
C LEU A 121 54.97 -21.51 -1.65
N ALA A 122 54.30 -22.48 -2.29
CA ALA A 122 54.74 -23.87 -2.37
C ALA A 122 55.57 -24.17 -3.65
N HIS A 123 55.88 -23.15 -4.45
CA HIS A 123 56.74 -23.17 -5.63
C HIS A 123 57.88 -22.16 -5.45
#